data_AF-A0A961V624-F1
#
_entry.id   AF-A0A961V624-F1
#
_cell.length_a   1.000
_cell.length_b   1.000
_cell.length_c   1.000
_cell.angle_alpha   90.00
_cell.angle_beta   90.00
_cell.angle_gamma   90.00
#
_symmetry.space_group_name_H-M   'P 1'
#
loop_
_entity.id
_entity.type
_entity.pdbx_description
1 polymer ?
#
loop_
_entity_poly.entity_id
_entity_poly.type
_entity_poly.pdbx_seq_one_letter_code
_entity_poly.pdbx_strand_id
1 'polypeptide(L)' 'DMVSLCAAILDEEDRRREEGRADTAIPMRPDHGHLLHADPVRNTNPGYSYVGRLKGLAELSGIIHTLTAIRQ' A
#
# COMPACT_ATOMS: atom_id res chain seq x y z
N ASP A 1 4.75 -11.38 -5.33
CA ASP A 1 5.14 -11.26 -3.92
C ASP A 1 5.05 -9.79 -3.53
N MET A 2 4.33 -9.44 -2.46
CA MET A 2 4.09 -8.05 -2.06
C MET A 2 5.30 -7.41 -1.38
N VAL A 3 6.11 -8.19 -0.66
CA VAL A 3 7.30 -7.65 0.02
C VAL A 3 8.33 -7.20 -1.01
N SER A 4 8.65 -8.06 -1.98
CA SER A 4 9.56 -7.71 -3.08
C SER A 4 9.06 -6.52 -3.92
N LEU A 5 7.74 -6.42 -4.14
CA LEU A 5 7.16 -5.28 -4.86
C LEU A 5 7.32 -3.97 -4.07
N CYS A 6 7.00 -3.96 -2.78
CA CYS A 6 7.21 -2.80 -1.92
C CYS A 6 8.69 -2.39 -1.85
N ALA A 7 9.62 -3.36 -1.78
CA ALA A 7 11.05 -3.07 -1.81
C ALA A 7 11.48 -2.39 -3.12
N ALA A 8 11.02 -2.90 -4.27
CA ALA A 8 11.33 -2.29 -5.57
C ALA A 8 10.74 -0.87 -5.72
N ILE A 9 9.56 -0.61 -5.14
CA ILE A 9 8.99 0.75 -5.10
C ILE A 9 9.89 1.66 -4.27
N LEU A 10 10.32 1.25 -3.08
CA LEU A 10 11.20 2.04 -2.23
C LEU A 10 12.56 2.33 -2.90
N ASP A 11 13.15 1.34 -3.58
CA ASP A 11 14.38 1.52 -4.35
C ASP A 11 14.22 2.58 -5.46
N GLU A 12 13.06 2.61 -6.12
CA GLU A 12 12.75 3.62 -7.12
C GLU A 12 12.55 5.02 -6.49
N GLU A 13 11.87 5.12 -5.34
CA GLU A 13 11.73 6.41 -4.64
C GLU A 13 13.09 6.96 -4.18
N ASP A 14 14.00 6.09 -3.73
CA ASP A 14 15.37 6.43 -3.36
C ASP A 14 16.16 6.93 -4.58
N ARG A 15 16.12 6.21 -5.71
CA ARG A 15 16.74 6.63 -6.97
C ARG A 15 16.25 8.00 -7.44
N ARG A 16 14.93 8.26 -7.37
CA ARG A 16 14.35 9.57 -7.73
C ARG A 16 14.87 10.69 -6.84
N ARG A 17 15.07 10.40 -5.55
CA ARG A 17 15.61 11.35 -4.58
C ARG A 17 17.06 11.70 -4.89
N GLU A 18 17.88 10.71 -5.25
CA GLU A 18 19.28 10.91 -5.66
C GLU A 18 19.40 11.74 -6.93
N GLU A 19 18.45 11.60 -7.86
CA GLU A 19 18.36 12.42 -9.09
C GLU A 19 17.81 13.83 -8.86
N GLY A 20 17.43 14.19 -7.63
CA GLY A 20 16.87 15.50 -7.30
C GLY A 20 15.49 15.76 -7.90
N ARG A 21 14.74 14.70 -8.24
CA ARG A 21 13.38 14.84 -8.78
C ARG A 21 12.40 15.33 -7.71
N ALA A 22 11.41 16.12 -8.11
CA ALA A 22 10.36 16.58 -7.21
C ALA A 22 9.31 15.48 -6.90
N ASP A 23 9.14 14.51 -7.80
CA ASP A 23 8.15 13.44 -7.72
C ASP A 23 8.72 12.13 -7.16
N THR A 24 9.44 12.25 -6.04
CA THR A 24 10.08 11.11 -5.36
C THR A 24 9.07 10.08 -4.87
N ALA A 25 7.97 10.54 -4.26
CA ALA A 25 6.94 9.66 -3.70
C ALA A 25 6.05 9.04 -4.79
N ILE A 26 5.83 7.73 -4.69
CA ILE A 26 4.92 6.96 -5.52
C ILE A 26 3.65 6.69 -4.72
N PRO A 27 2.56 7.45 -4.94
CA PRO A 27 1.32 7.26 -4.20
C PRO A 27 0.69 5.90 -4.52
N MET A 28 0.18 5.22 -3.49
CA MET A 28 -0.43 3.89 -3.62
C MET A 28 -1.80 3.81 -2.93
N ARG A 29 -2.59 2.83 -3.34
CA ARG A 29 -3.89 2.48 -2.74
C ARG A 29 -4.04 0.95 -2.67
N PRO A 30 -4.83 0.39 -1.74
CA PRO A 30 -5.08 -1.06 -1.64
C PRO A 30 -5.89 -1.64 -2.82
N ASP A 31 -6.40 -0.75 -3.68
CA ASP A 31 -7.21 -1.05 -4.87
C ASP A 31 -8.56 -1.71 -4.55
N HIS A 32 -8.55 -3.03 -4.32
CA HIS A 32 -9.74 -3.81 -4.00
C HIS A 32 -9.69 -4.40 -2.60
N GLY A 33 -10.87 -4.52 -1.98
CA GLY A 33 -11.05 -5.12 -0.66
C GLY A 33 -12.06 -6.25 -0.68
N HIS A 34 -11.78 -7.33 0.06
CA HIS A 34 -12.76 -8.37 0.32
C HIS A 34 -13.92 -7.81 1.14
N LEU A 35 -15.15 -8.23 0.85
CA LEU A 35 -16.29 -7.93 1.71
C LEU A 35 -16.13 -8.73 3.01
N LEU A 36 -15.97 -8.03 4.14
CA LEU A 36 -15.80 -8.66 5.45
C LEU A 36 -17.09 -8.54 6.26
N HIS A 37 -17.23 -9.36 7.31
CA HIS A 37 -18.44 -9.38 8.15
C HIS A 37 -18.77 -8.02 8.79
N ALA A 38 -17.74 -7.20 9.05
CA ALA A 38 -17.89 -5.85 9.60
C ALA A 38 -18.35 -4.81 8.55
N ASP A 39 -18.35 -5.14 7.26
CA ASP A 39 -18.89 -4.26 6.23
C ASP A 39 -20.42 -4.44 6.11
N PRO A 40 -21.20 -3.35 6.02
CA PRO A 40 -22.62 -3.46 5.71
C PRO A 40 -22.81 -4.07 4.32
N VAL A 41 -23.50 -5.22 4.24
CA VAL A 41 -23.73 -5.95 2.98
C VAL A 41 -24.58 -5.16 1.98
N ARG A 42 -25.44 -4.26 2.49
CA ARG A 42 -26.27 -3.38 1.65
C ARG A 42 -25.46 -2.13 1.29
N ASN A 43 -25.37 -1.83 -0.01
CA ASN A 43 -24.72 -0.65 -0.61
C ASN A 43 -23.18 -0.68 -0.73
N THR A 44 -22.53 -1.84 -0.69
CA THR A 44 -21.11 -1.94 -1.08
C THR A 44 -20.95 -2.19 -2.58
N ASN A 45 -20.18 -1.34 -3.27
CA ASN A 45 -19.74 -1.62 -4.63
C ASN A 45 -18.80 -2.85 -4.62
N PRO A 46 -18.99 -3.84 -5.52
CA PRO A 46 -18.14 -5.04 -5.57
C PRO A 46 -16.65 -4.68 -5.61
N GLY A 47 -15.87 -5.23 -4.68
CA GLY A 47 -14.43 -4.95 -4.54
C GLY A 47 -14.08 -3.63 -3.85
N TYR A 48 -15.05 -2.82 -3.42
CA TYR A 48 -14.83 -1.51 -2.77
C TYR A 48 -15.32 -1.47 -1.31
N SER A 49 -15.33 -2.61 -0.62
CA SER A 49 -15.64 -2.68 0.81
C SER A 49 -14.71 -1.75 1.61
N TYR A 50 -15.21 -1.21 2.70
CA TYR A 50 -14.44 -0.27 3.53
C TYR A 50 -13.41 -1.03 4.36
N VAL A 51 -13.86 -2.03 5.14
CA VAL A 51 -12.99 -2.77 6.06
C VAL A 51 -11.98 -3.61 5.29
N GLY A 52 -12.39 -4.24 4.18
CA GLY A 52 -11.47 -4.99 3.31
C GLY A 52 -10.33 -4.15 2.75
N ARG A 53 -10.62 -2.95 2.24
CA ARG A 53 -9.58 -2.03 1.73
C ARG A 53 -8.72 -1.46 2.86
N LEU A 54 -9.32 -1.15 4.01
CA LEU A 54 -8.59 -0.67 5.18
C LEU A 54 -7.58 -1.72 5.67
N LYS A 55 -7.98 -2.99 5.71
CA LYS A 55 -7.08 -4.12 6.02
C LYS A 55 -5.93 -4.19 5.02
N GLY A 56 -6.21 -4.17 3.71
CA GLY A 56 -5.17 -4.22 2.68
C GLY A 56 -4.21 -3.03 2.78
N LEU A 57 -4.71 -1.84 3.10
CA LEU A 57 -3.88 -0.66 3.34
C LEU A 57 -2.99 -0.83 4.56
N ALA A 58 -3.52 -1.36 5.68
CA ALA A 58 -2.73 -1.62 6.88
C ALA A 58 -1.62 -2.66 6.63
N GLU A 59 -1.89 -3.69 5.83
CA GLU A 59 -0.88 -4.69 5.42
C GLU A 59 0.25 -4.05 4.60
N LEU A 60 -0.09 -3.24 3.59
CA LEU A 60 0.88 -2.49 2.81
C LEU A 60 1.71 -1.54 3.69
N SER A 61 1.05 -0.78 4.57
CA SER A 61 1.71 0.14 5.49
C SER A 61 2.69 -0.59 6.43
N GLY A 62 2.32 -1.78 6.93
CA GLY A 62 3.19 -2.60 7.78
C GLY A 62 4.44 -3.10 7.05
N ILE A 63 4.29 -3.56 5.81
CA ILE A 63 5.43 -3.98 4.96
C ILE A 63 6.37 -2.80 4.74
N ILE A 64 5.84 -1.65 4.30
CA ILE A 64 6.65 -0.45 4.03
C ILE A 64 7.35 0.01 5.30
N HIS A 65 6.65 0.11 6.43
CA HIS A 65 7.25 0.50 7.70
C HIS A 65 8.40 -0.42 8.10
N THR A 66 8.21 -1.73 7.96
CA THR A 66 9.24 -2.72 8.28
C THR A 66 10.44 -2.58 7.36
N LEU A 67 10.23 -2.52 6.05
CA LEU A 67 11.31 -2.36 5.06
C LEU A 67 12.09 -1.06 5.29
N THR A 68 11.42 0.05 5.55
CA THR A 68 12.08 1.33 5.86
C THR A 68 12.87 1.26 7.17
N ALA A 69 12.36 0.59 8.20
CA ALA A 69 13.04 0.48 9.50
C ALA A 69 14.32 -0.37 9.44
N ILE A 70 14.35 -1.42 8.62
CA ILE A 70 15.51 -2.33 8.51
C ILE A 70 16.56 -1.88 7.49
N ARG A 71 16.20 -0.93 6.61
CA ARG A 71 17.13 -0.32 5.62
C ARG A 71 17.99 0.79 6.21
N GLN A 72 17.66 1.28 7.41
CA GLN A 72 18.47 2.23 8.18
C GLN A 72 19.71 1.55 8.77
#